data_AF-A0A6C0DJU5-F1
#
_entry.id   AF-A0A6C0DJU5-F1
#
_cell.length_a   1.000
_cell.length_b   1.000
_cell.length_c   1.000
_cell.angle_alpha   90.00
_cell.angle_beta   90.00
_cell.angle_gamma   90.00
#
_symmetry.space_group_name_H-M   'P 1'
#
loop_
_entity.id
_entity.type
_entity.pdbx_description
1 polymer ?
#
loop_
_entity_poly.entity_id
_entity_poly.type
_entity_poly.pdbx_seq_one_letter_code
_entity_poly.pdbx_strand_id
1 'polypeptide(L)'
;MEVITTLSPLQQVVESTVPDSQTRKRKIHCKQELIVMSLQTFYAQRKDLPEIMELLQGTSIISLRLIDWFVTNYAKRHNVGYVVGGQEFMVYMSYKSQLKAYSKKLFDPFCRRERIMFSLPGTEQFITTVGKLNFFRWAIEKNVIEYLKKHRETVETEMNSHMKQLSRSRSTRNTTNSSTETTQEKNEKVPKRVRTAFQTTPPQTLCRRDVEINVGFD
;
A
#
# COMPACT_ATOMS: atom_id res chain seq x y z
N MET A 1 -56.10 52.60 -52.36
CA MET A 1 -54.87 51.91 -52.80
C MET A 1 -53.73 52.57 -52.04
N GLU A 2 -53.32 52.03 -50.89
CA GLU A 2 -52.30 50.97 -50.78
C GLU A 2 -50.96 51.43 -51.40
N VAL A 3 -49.78 51.41 -50.78
CA VAL A 3 -49.26 51.00 -49.46
C VAL A 3 -47.96 51.81 -49.29
N ILE A 4 -47.65 52.38 -48.13
CA ILE A 4 -46.29 52.84 -47.83
C ILE A 4 -45.80 52.09 -46.60
N THR A 5 -44.91 51.15 -46.85
CA THR A 5 -44.15 50.40 -45.84
C THR A 5 -43.13 51.33 -45.21
N THR A 6 -43.31 51.65 -43.93
CA THR A 6 -42.26 52.31 -43.12
C THR A 6 -41.79 51.41 -41.99
N LEU A 7 -40.46 51.27 -41.95
CA LEU A 7 -39.60 50.47 -41.09
C LEU A 7 -39.89 50.60 -39.58
N SER A 8 -39.78 49.47 -38.88
CA SER A 8 -39.78 49.38 -37.41
C SER A 8 -38.32 49.42 -36.88
N PRO A 9 -38.03 50.05 -35.73
CA PRO A 9 -36.66 50.11 -35.22
C PRO A 9 -36.28 48.83 -34.47
N LEU A 10 -35.02 48.42 -34.66
CA LEU A 10 -34.34 47.33 -33.97
C LEU A 10 -34.41 47.48 -32.45
N GLN A 11 -35.04 46.52 -31.79
CA GLN A 11 -34.97 46.36 -30.34
C GLN A 11 -33.73 45.52 -30.00
N GLN A 12 -32.73 46.16 -29.39
CA GLN A 12 -31.58 45.46 -28.82
C GLN A 12 -32.05 44.51 -27.72
N VAL A 13 -31.97 43.20 -27.99
CA VAL A 13 -32.08 42.16 -26.97
C VAL A 13 -30.76 42.17 -26.20
N VAL A 14 -30.76 42.80 -25.03
CA VAL A 14 -29.68 42.62 -24.05
C VAL A 14 -29.86 41.22 -23.47
N GLU A 15 -29.13 40.27 -24.03
CA GLU A 15 -28.96 38.92 -23.49
C GLU A 15 -28.21 39.04 -22.15
N SER A 16 -28.97 39.18 -21.07
CA SER A 16 -28.47 39.09 -19.71
C SER A 16 -28.09 37.63 -19.45
N THR A 17 -26.84 37.27 -19.77
CA THR A 17 -26.27 35.98 -19.34
C THR A 17 -26.05 36.03 -17.83
N VAL A 18 -27.08 35.72 -17.05
CA VAL A 18 -26.93 35.43 -15.62
C VAL A 18 -26.02 34.20 -15.50
N PRO A 19 -24.89 34.29 -14.77
CA PRO A 19 -24.01 33.15 -14.62
C PRO A 19 -24.75 32.03 -13.90
N ASP A 20 -24.83 30.88 -14.56
CA ASP A 20 -25.46 29.68 -14.04
C ASP A 20 -24.91 29.33 -12.65
N SER A 21 -25.83 29.30 -11.67
CA SER A 21 -25.57 29.00 -10.26
C SER A 21 -24.90 27.64 -10.02
N GLN A 22 -24.83 26.78 -11.04
CA GLN A 22 -24.13 25.49 -10.99
C GLN A 22 -22.59 25.61 -10.92
N THR A 23 -22.01 26.78 -11.18
CA THR A 23 -20.55 27.01 -11.05
C THR A 23 -20.09 27.36 -9.63
N ARG A 24 -20.94 27.17 -8.60
CA ARG A 24 -20.51 27.33 -7.19
C ARG A 24 -19.39 26.33 -6.89
N LYS A 25 -18.14 26.79 -7.00
CA LYS A 25 -16.86 26.09 -6.84
C LYS A 25 -16.91 25.07 -5.70
N ARG A 26 -17.32 23.82 -5.99
CA ARG A 26 -17.14 22.72 -5.04
C ARG A 26 -15.63 22.46 -4.97
N LYS A 27 -15.06 22.51 -3.77
CA LYS A 27 -13.65 22.17 -3.55
C LYS A 27 -13.41 20.77 -4.11
N ILE A 28 -12.58 20.65 -5.14
CA ILE A 28 -12.17 19.35 -5.69
C ILE A 28 -11.20 18.75 -4.68
N HIS A 29 -11.65 17.70 -3.99
CA HIS A 29 -10.83 17.03 -3.00
C HIS A 29 -9.79 16.16 -3.72
N CYS A 30 -8.54 16.28 -3.32
CA CYS A 30 -7.48 15.42 -3.85
C CYS A 30 -7.65 13.99 -3.32
N LYS A 31 -7.06 13.00 -4.02
CA LYS A 31 -7.14 11.57 -3.65
C LYS A 31 -6.81 11.32 -2.18
N GLN A 32 -5.83 12.04 -1.62
CA GLN A 32 -5.41 11.89 -0.23
C GLN A 32 -6.43 12.43 0.76
N GLU A 33 -7.08 13.58 0.48
CA GLU A 33 -8.14 14.13 1.33
C GLU A 33 -9.34 13.17 1.42
N LEU A 34 -9.75 12.58 0.29
CA LEU A 34 -10.83 11.58 0.27
C LEU A 34 -10.49 10.36 1.14
N ILE A 35 -9.24 9.90 1.10
CA ILE A 35 -8.78 8.79 1.94
C ILE A 35 -8.81 9.20 3.42
N VAL A 36 -8.33 10.39 3.77
CA VAL A 36 -8.35 10.87 5.15
C VAL A 36 -9.78 10.95 5.70
N MET A 37 -10.72 11.51 4.94
CA MET A 37 -12.14 11.56 5.32
C MET A 37 -12.70 10.14 5.53
N SER A 38 -12.42 9.22 4.60
CA SER A 38 -12.84 7.82 4.73
C SER A 38 -12.25 7.14 5.97
N LEU A 39 -10.99 7.43 6.31
CA LEU A 39 -10.35 6.89 7.51
C LEU A 39 -10.97 7.46 8.79
N GLN A 40 -11.27 8.76 8.83
CA GLN A 40 -11.94 9.38 9.98
C GLN A 40 -13.29 8.71 10.24
N THR A 41 -14.12 8.54 9.20
CA THR A 41 -15.40 7.84 9.34
C THR A 41 -15.22 6.40 9.80
N PHE A 42 -14.25 5.67 9.23
CA PHE A 42 -13.98 4.29 9.59
C PHE A 42 -13.63 4.14 11.08
N TYR A 43 -12.70 4.94 11.59
CA TYR A 43 -12.25 4.80 12.98
C TYR A 43 -13.24 5.39 14.00
N ALA A 44 -13.97 6.44 13.65
CA ALA A 44 -14.92 7.07 14.58
C ALA A 44 -16.12 6.18 14.95
N GLN A 45 -16.49 5.21 14.10
CA GLN A 45 -17.66 4.35 14.31
C GLN A 45 -17.34 3.05 15.05
N ARG A 46 -16.07 2.82 15.43
CA ARG A 46 -15.62 1.53 15.97
C ARG A 46 -15.69 1.47 17.49
N LYS A 47 -16.16 0.33 18.00
CA LYS A 47 -16.25 0.05 19.45
C LYS A 47 -14.93 -0.42 20.04
N ASP A 48 -14.08 -1.05 19.22
CA ASP A 48 -12.74 -1.54 19.52
C ASP A 48 -11.65 -0.47 19.31
N LEU A 49 -12.04 0.81 19.30
CA LEU A 49 -11.11 1.92 19.12
C LEU A 49 -9.93 1.92 20.13
N PRO A 50 -10.12 1.61 21.43
CA PRO A 50 -9.00 1.56 22.38
C PRO A 50 -7.91 0.55 21.97
N GLU A 51 -8.29 -0.65 21.53
CA GLU A 51 -7.36 -1.69 21.09
C GLU A 51 -6.64 -1.29 19.80
N ILE A 52 -7.37 -0.65 18.87
CA ILE A 52 -6.77 -0.11 17.65
C ILE A 52 -5.75 0.98 17.98
N MET A 53 -6.03 1.82 18.98
CA MET A 53 -5.10 2.85 19.43
C MET A 53 -3.81 2.24 19.98
N GLU A 54 -3.88 1.12 20.71
CA GLU A 54 -2.68 0.40 21.16
C GLU A 54 -1.84 -0.12 19.99
N LEU A 55 -2.49 -0.63 18.94
CA LEU A 55 -1.80 -1.06 17.71
C LEU A 55 -1.16 0.12 16.97
N LEU A 56 -1.86 1.25 16.90
CA LEU A 56 -1.36 2.46 16.25
C LEU A 56 -0.22 3.11 17.04
N GLN A 57 -0.27 3.11 18.37
CA GLN A 57 0.79 3.64 19.23
C GLN A 57 1.96 2.65 19.38
N GLY A 58 1.72 1.36 19.11
CA GLY A 58 2.72 0.31 19.23
C GLY A 58 2.89 -0.21 20.66
N THR A 59 1.90 0.01 21.52
CA THR A 59 1.84 -0.51 22.89
C THR A 59 1.19 -1.89 22.97
N SER A 60 0.55 -2.34 21.89
CA SER A 60 -0.02 -3.69 21.79
C SER A 60 1.05 -4.78 21.87
N ILE A 61 0.66 -5.96 22.36
CA ILE A 61 1.48 -7.19 22.41
C ILE A 61 1.99 -7.54 21.01
N ILE A 62 1.22 -7.26 19.97
CA ILE A 62 1.64 -7.48 18.58
C ILE A 62 2.37 -6.25 18.08
N SER A 63 3.67 -6.39 17.91
CA SER A 63 4.50 -5.32 17.34
C SER A 63 4.19 -5.09 15.86
N LEU A 64 4.32 -3.84 15.43
CA LEU A 64 4.21 -3.45 14.02
C LEU A 64 5.14 -4.26 13.10
N ARG A 65 6.35 -4.59 13.60
CA ARG A 65 7.34 -5.37 12.85
C ARG A 65 6.87 -6.82 12.63
N LEU A 66 6.19 -7.41 13.62
CA LEU A 66 5.64 -8.76 13.49
C LEU A 66 4.52 -8.79 12.45
N ILE A 67 3.63 -7.78 12.44
CA ILE A 67 2.57 -7.66 11.43
C ILE A 67 3.18 -7.49 10.03
N ASP A 68 4.15 -6.59 9.87
CA ASP A 68 4.84 -6.38 8.59
C ASP A 68 5.53 -7.65 8.11
N TRP A 69 6.26 -8.35 8.99
CA TRP A 69 6.92 -9.61 8.64
C TRP A 69 5.91 -10.70 8.27
N PHE A 70 4.80 -10.78 8.99
CA PHE A 70 3.71 -11.70 8.69
C PHE A 70 3.17 -11.51 7.28
N VAL A 71 2.75 -10.29 6.91
CA VAL A 71 2.12 -10.05 5.61
C VAL A 71 3.10 -10.08 4.44
N THR A 72 4.38 -9.74 4.66
CA THR A 72 5.38 -9.67 3.59
C THR A 72 6.14 -10.97 3.37
N ASN A 73 6.37 -11.76 4.41
CA ASN A 73 7.22 -12.95 4.38
C ASN A 73 6.45 -14.21 4.75
N TYR A 74 5.90 -14.28 5.96
CA TYR A 74 5.27 -15.51 6.46
C TYR A 74 4.10 -15.94 5.56
N ALA A 75 3.17 -15.02 5.30
CA ALA A 75 2.00 -15.27 4.46
C ALA A 75 2.37 -15.71 3.05
N LYS A 76 3.48 -15.19 2.50
CA LYS A 76 3.99 -15.58 1.19
C LYS A 76 4.50 -17.02 1.19
N ARG A 77 5.27 -17.41 2.21
CA ARG A 77 5.91 -18.73 2.30
C ARG A 77 4.91 -19.84 2.58
N HIS A 78 3.95 -19.56 3.45
CA HIS A 78 2.94 -20.53 3.89
C HIS A 78 1.63 -20.45 3.11
N ASN A 79 1.56 -19.61 2.07
CA ASN A 79 0.35 -19.35 1.28
C ASN A 79 -0.89 -19.11 2.15
N VAL A 80 -0.77 -18.23 3.15
CA VAL A 80 -1.82 -18.03 4.15
C VAL A 80 -3.07 -17.45 3.50
N GLY A 81 -4.16 -18.22 3.57
CA GLY A 81 -5.49 -17.83 3.12
C GLY A 81 -6.60 -18.32 4.05
N TYR A 82 -7.72 -17.59 4.05
CA TYR A 82 -8.92 -17.91 4.82
C TYR A 82 -10.13 -17.22 4.20
N VAL A 83 -11.34 -17.55 4.68
CA VAL A 83 -12.58 -16.95 4.18
C VAL A 83 -12.95 -15.72 5.01
N VAL A 84 -13.20 -14.58 4.35
CA VAL A 84 -13.69 -13.34 4.96
C VAL A 84 -14.97 -12.92 4.27
N GLY A 85 -16.10 -12.92 4.99
CA GLY A 85 -17.39 -12.52 4.42
C GLY A 85 -17.84 -13.41 3.25
N GLY A 86 -17.56 -14.72 3.31
CA GLY A 86 -17.90 -15.67 2.25
C GLY A 86 -16.99 -15.63 1.02
N GLN A 87 -15.92 -14.83 1.03
CA GLN A 87 -14.96 -14.73 -0.07
C GLN A 87 -13.58 -15.25 0.36
N GLU A 88 -12.91 -15.96 -0.54
CA GLU A 88 -11.54 -16.41 -0.31
C GLU A 88 -10.57 -15.23 -0.27
N PHE A 89 -9.76 -15.18 0.78
CA PHE A 89 -8.80 -14.11 1.01
C PHE A 89 -7.40 -14.70 1.21
N MET A 90 -6.53 -14.44 0.24
CA MET A 90 -5.09 -14.70 0.37
C MET A 90 -4.37 -13.47 0.88
N VAL A 91 -3.77 -13.57 2.07
CA VAL A 91 -3.16 -12.43 2.79
C VAL A 91 -2.09 -11.73 1.94
N TYR A 92 -1.15 -12.50 1.40
CA TYR A 92 -0.02 -11.95 0.63
C TYR A 92 -0.48 -11.28 -0.67
N MET A 93 -1.42 -11.91 -1.38
CA MET A 93 -1.93 -11.38 -2.65
C MET A 93 -2.74 -10.11 -2.44
N SER A 94 -3.59 -10.08 -1.41
CA SER A 94 -4.34 -8.88 -1.06
C SER A 94 -3.40 -7.74 -0.67
N TYR A 95 -2.41 -7.99 0.20
CA TYR A 95 -1.40 -6.99 0.58
C TYR A 95 -0.69 -6.39 -0.65
N LYS A 96 -0.29 -7.23 -1.60
CA LYS A 96 0.33 -6.80 -2.86
C LYS A 96 -0.60 -5.94 -3.72
N SER A 97 -1.89 -6.26 -3.75
CA SER A 97 -2.91 -5.47 -4.44
C SER A 97 -3.08 -4.08 -3.80
N GLN A 98 -3.14 -4.01 -2.46
CA GLN A 98 -3.26 -2.75 -1.73
C GLN A 98 -2.08 -1.80 -2.02
N LEU A 99 -0.85 -2.33 -2.03
CA LEU A 99 0.34 -1.55 -2.38
C LEU A 99 0.28 -0.95 -3.79
N LYS A 100 -0.38 -1.63 -4.74
CA LYS A 100 -0.58 -1.13 -6.11
C LYS A 100 -1.66 -0.05 -6.14
N ALA A 101 -2.82 -0.29 -5.53
CA ALA A 101 -3.97 0.62 -5.55
C ALA A 101 -3.70 1.96 -4.83
N TYR A 102 -3.04 1.90 -3.68
CA TYR A 102 -2.78 3.06 -2.84
C TYR A 102 -1.39 3.67 -3.04
N SER A 103 -0.55 3.08 -3.90
CA SER A 103 0.90 3.28 -3.91
C SER A 103 1.56 2.90 -2.57
N LYS A 104 2.87 2.68 -2.59
CA LYS A 104 3.63 2.44 -1.36
C LYS A 104 3.59 3.63 -0.38
N LYS A 105 3.22 4.85 -0.83
CA LYS A 105 3.14 6.04 0.05
C LYS A 105 1.90 6.00 0.96
N LEU A 106 0.76 5.54 0.45
CA LEU A 106 -0.52 5.54 1.19
C LEU A 106 -0.89 4.15 1.73
N PHE A 107 0.09 3.24 1.82
CA PHE A 107 -0.07 1.91 2.40
C PHE A 107 1.27 1.44 2.98
N ASP A 108 1.77 2.18 3.97
CA ASP A 108 3.04 1.93 4.66
C ASP A 108 2.77 1.78 6.16
N PRO A 109 2.96 0.60 6.76
CA PRO A 109 2.76 0.40 8.19
C PRO A 109 3.66 1.30 9.05
N PHE A 110 4.85 1.66 8.54
CA PHE A 110 5.81 2.47 9.26
C PHE A 110 5.59 3.94 8.94
N CYS A 111 5.45 4.81 9.95
CA CYS A 111 5.25 6.27 9.84
C CYS A 111 6.43 7.03 9.21
N ARG A 112 6.92 6.61 8.04
CA ARG A 112 8.13 7.11 7.37
C ARG A 112 7.84 8.24 6.39
N ARG A 113 6.57 8.47 6.07
CA ARG A 113 6.12 9.45 5.09
C ARG A 113 5.63 10.72 5.76
N GLU A 114 5.03 11.58 4.95
CA GLU A 114 4.38 12.82 5.37
C GLU A 114 3.38 12.54 6.51
N ARG A 115 3.66 13.18 7.65
CA ARG A 115 2.87 13.03 8.86
C ARG A 115 1.72 14.03 8.85
N ILE A 116 0.59 13.60 9.39
CA ILE A 116 -0.61 14.41 9.57
C ILE A 116 -0.98 14.40 11.06
N MET A 117 -1.59 15.48 11.51
CA MET A 117 -2.32 15.48 12.77
C MET A 117 -3.68 14.80 12.52
N PHE A 118 -3.93 13.68 13.19
CA PHE A 118 -5.16 12.92 13.04
C PHE A 118 -5.98 13.02 14.32
N SER A 119 -7.26 13.32 14.18
CA SER A 119 -8.20 13.50 15.28
C SER A 119 -9.38 12.53 15.12
N LEU A 120 -9.80 11.96 16.24
CA LEU A 120 -11.01 11.14 16.33
C LEU A 120 -11.88 11.67 17.49
N PRO A 121 -13.21 11.52 17.41
CA PRO A 121 -14.08 11.91 18.51
C PRO A 121 -13.73 11.13 19.79
N GLY A 122 -13.55 11.86 20.90
CA GLY A 122 -13.28 11.24 22.21
C GLY A 122 -11.85 10.75 22.44
N THR A 123 -10.90 11.04 21.54
CA THR A 123 -9.48 10.75 21.74
C THR A 123 -8.63 12.00 21.56
N GLU A 124 -7.48 12.04 22.23
CA GLU A 124 -6.48 13.07 21.95
C GLU A 124 -6.00 12.98 20.49
N GLN A 125 -5.66 14.13 19.92
CA GLN A 125 -5.09 14.19 18.58
C GLN A 125 -3.68 13.62 18.59
N PHE A 126 -3.30 12.91 17.54
CA PHE A 126 -1.99 12.28 17.46
C PHE A 126 -1.38 12.39 16.07
N ILE A 127 -0.06 12.37 16.03
CA ILE A 127 0.70 12.46 14.79
C ILE A 127 0.85 11.06 14.19
N THR A 128 0.39 10.88 12.97
CA THR A 128 0.50 9.61 12.23
C THR A 128 0.68 9.86 10.74
N THR A 129 0.62 8.82 9.91
CA THR A 129 0.61 8.96 8.44
C THR A 129 -0.63 8.31 7.86
N VAL A 130 -1.13 8.84 6.74
CA VAL A 130 -2.26 8.25 5.99
C VAL A 130 -1.96 6.79 5.64
N GLY A 131 -0.71 6.48 5.27
CA GLY A 131 -0.30 5.13 4.92
C GLY A 131 -0.41 4.13 6.06
N LYS A 132 -0.08 4.54 7.29
CA LYS A 132 -0.20 3.68 8.47
C LYS A 132 -1.66 3.41 8.79
N LEU A 133 -2.48 4.46 8.84
CA LEU A 133 -3.91 4.33 9.07
C LEU A 133 -4.57 3.42 8.02
N ASN A 134 -4.27 3.64 6.75
CA ASN A 134 -4.85 2.81 5.69
C ASN A 134 -4.39 1.35 5.73
N PHE A 135 -3.12 1.10 6.12
CA PHE A 135 -2.63 -0.25 6.36
C PHE A 135 -3.41 -0.96 7.46
N PHE A 136 -3.60 -0.31 8.62
CA PHE A 136 -4.33 -0.89 9.74
C PHE A 136 -5.82 -1.06 9.43
N ARG A 137 -6.45 -0.12 8.72
CA ARG A 137 -7.81 -0.27 8.23
C ARG A 137 -7.97 -1.59 7.46
N TRP A 138 -7.11 -1.83 6.46
CA TRP A 138 -7.14 -3.07 5.69
C TRP A 138 -6.89 -4.30 6.57
N ALA A 139 -5.89 -4.23 7.46
CA ALA A 139 -5.54 -5.36 8.31
C ALA A 139 -6.70 -5.78 9.23
N ILE A 140 -7.47 -4.81 9.72
CA ILE A 140 -8.65 -5.04 10.57
C ILE A 140 -9.84 -5.52 9.74
N GLU A 141 -10.18 -4.83 8.64
CA GLU A 141 -11.31 -5.22 7.77
C GLU A 141 -11.16 -6.64 7.20
N LYS A 142 -9.93 -7.12 7.06
CA LYS A 142 -9.62 -8.44 6.53
C LYS A 142 -9.22 -9.46 7.59
N ASN A 143 -9.40 -9.18 8.88
CA ASN A 143 -9.08 -10.10 9.98
C ASN A 143 -7.62 -10.58 10.00
N VAL A 144 -6.69 -9.79 9.45
CA VAL A 144 -5.25 -10.09 9.38
C VAL A 144 -4.65 -10.08 10.80
N ILE A 145 -5.08 -9.13 11.63
CA ILE A 145 -4.62 -9.00 13.00
C ILE A 145 -5.12 -10.17 13.86
N GLU A 146 -6.38 -10.57 13.69
CA GLU A 146 -7.03 -11.67 14.40
C GLU A 146 -6.35 -12.99 14.06
N TYR A 147 -6.06 -13.24 12.78
CA TYR A 147 -5.28 -14.41 12.36
C TYR A 147 -3.91 -14.43 13.03
N LEU A 148 -3.21 -13.28 13.04
CA LEU A 148 -1.88 -13.17 13.60
C LEU A 148 -1.89 -13.36 15.12
N LYS A 149 -2.91 -12.86 15.85
CA LYS A 149 -3.09 -13.10 17.29
C LYS A 149 -3.13 -14.60 17.60
N LYS A 150 -3.89 -15.38 16.82
CA LYS A 150 -4.04 -16.83 17.02
C LYS A 150 -2.75 -17.62 16.74
N HIS A 151 -1.90 -17.14 15.83
CA HIS A 151 -0.68 -17.84 15.41
C HIS A 151 0.61 -17.10 15.81
N ARG A 152 0.53 -16.22 16.81
CA ARG A 152 1.59 -15.26 17.17
C ARG A 152 2.94 -15.94 17.41
N GLU A 153 2.94 -16.97 18.25
CA GLU A 153 4.17 -17.65 18.68
C GLU A 153 4.90 -18.35 17.53
N THR A 154 4.15 -19.00 16.63
CA THR A 154 4.71 -19.66 15.45
C THR A 154 5.35 -18.64 14.51
N VAL A 155 4.63 -17.55 14.22
CA VAL A 155 5.13 -16.48 13.35
C VAL A 155 6.36 -15.80 13.96
N GLU A 156 6.34 -15.51 15.26
CA GLU A 156 7.45 -14.87 15.98
C GLU A 156 8.70 -15.76 16.03
N THR A 157 8.53 -17.05 16.30
CA THR A 157 9.62 -18.03 16.31
C THR A 157 10.31 -18.14 14.95
N GLU A 158 9.52 -18.21 13.87
CA GLU A 158 10.07 -18.24 12.52
C GLU A 158 10.77 -16.93 12.15
N MET A 159 10.19 -15.79 12.53
CA MET A 159 10.81 -14.49 12.32
C MET A 159 12.17 -14.43 12.98
N ASN A 160 12.27 -14.81 14.25
CA ASN A 160 13.51 -14.81 15.02
C ASN A 160 14.54 -15.77 14.41
N SER A 161 14.11 -16.96 14.00
CA SER A 161 14.96 -17.95 13.33
C SER A 161 15.51 -17.42 12.01
N HIS A 162 14.67 -16.77 11.20
CA HIS A 162 15.08 -16.16 9.94
C HIS A 162 16.08 -15.02 10.15
N MET A 163 15.88 -14.17 11.17
CA MET A 163 16.83 -13.09 11.50
C MET A 163 18.18 -13.65 11.97
N LYS A 164 18.18 -14.74 12.76
CA LYS A 164 19.39 -15.42 13.22
C LYS A 164 20.17 -16.10 12.08
N GLN A 165 19.46 -16.64 11.09
CA GLN A 165 20.10 -17.18 9.88
C GLN A 165 20.75 -16.06 9.07
N LEU A 166 20.05 -14.93 8.87
CA LEU A 166 20.56 -13.81 8.10
C LEU A 166 21.82 -13.17 8.74
N SER A 167 21.90 -13.11 10.07
CA SER A 167 23.08 -12.59 10.77
C SER A 167 24.30 -13.51 10.60
N ARG A 168 24.11 -14.83 10.69
CA ARG A 168 25.18 -15.82 10.50
C ARG A 168 25.78 -15.78 9.09
N SER A 169 24.94 -15.72 8.07
CA SER A 169 25.40 -15.62 6.67
C SER A 169 26.19 -14.34 6.37
N ARG A 170 25.99 -13.26 7.15
CA ARG A 170 26.79 -12.04 7.03
C ARG A 170 28.14 -12.15 7.73
N SER A 171 28.19 -12.84 8.87
CA SER A 171 29.44 -13.05 9.61
C SER A 171 30.42 -13.94 8.85
N THR A 172 29.95 -15.01 8.20
CA THR A 172 30.81 -15.93 7.42
C THR A 172 31.39 -15.30 6.16
N ARG A 173 30.72 -14.27 5.61
CA ARG A 173 31.19 -13.54 4.43
C ARG A 173 32.31 -12.54 4.74
N ASN A 174 32.47 -12.14 6.00
CA ASN A 174 33.54 -11.23 6.41
C ASN A 174 34.87 -11.95 6.72
N THR A 175 34.84 -13.25 7.03
CA THR A 175 36.04 -14.05 7.34
C THR A 175 36.77 -14.60 6.10
N THR A 176 36.15 -14.60 4.92
CA THR A 176 36.75 -15.13 3.67
C THR A 176 37.52 -14.09 2.85
N ASN A 177 37.55 -12.82 3.27
CA ASN A 177 38.30 -11.75 2.60
C ASN A 177 39.65 -11.41 3.28
N SER A 178 40.10 -12.22 4.24
CA SER A 178 41.32 -11.96 5.02
C SER A 178 42.35 -13.08 4.88
N SER A 179 42.63 -13.53 3.66
CA SER A 179 43.82 -14.35 3.35
C SER A 179 44.07 -14.32 1.84
N THR A 180 44.91 -13.38 1.37
CA THR A 180 46.03 -13.59 0.43
C THR A 180 46.64 -12.23 0.00
N GLU A 181 47.85 -11.98 0.51
CA GLU A 181 49.05 -11.44 -0.15
C GLU A 181 49.13 -9.98 -0.69
N THR A 182 49.97 -9.21 0.01
CA THR A 182 51.04 -8.28 -0.43
C THR A 182 50.99 -7.57 -1.80
N THR A 183 50.86 -6.24 -1.71
CA THR A 183 51.62 -5.16 -2.39
C THR A 183 51.75 -5.16 -3.93
N GLN A 184 51.05 -4.24 -4.61
CA GLN A 184 51.62 -3.04 -5.27
C GLN A 184 50.57 -2.22 -6.08
N GLU A 185 50.62 -0.90 -5.84
CA GLU A 185 50.28 0.27 -6.67
C GLU A 185 48.87 0.60 -7.20
N LYS A 186 48.47 1.86 -6.86
CA LYS A 186 47.72 2.88 -7.61
C LYS A 186 46.43 2.47 -8.35
N ASN A 187 45.28 2.97 -7.91
CA ASN A 187 44.62 4.17 -8.48
C ASN A 187 43.26 4.42 -7.79
N GLU A 188 42.81 5.67 -7.76
CA GLU A 188 41.49 6.08 -7.28
C GLU A 188 40.34 5.26 -7.89
N LYS A 189 39.36 4.90 -7.06
CA LYS A 189 37.91 5.06 -7.34
C LYS A 189 37.06 4.63 -6.15
N VAL A 190 36.23 5.57 -5.70
CA VAL A 190 35.17 5.40 -4.68
C VAL A 190 34.27 4.20 -5.04
N PRO A 191 34.02 3.24 -4.12
CA PRO A 191 33.11 2.15 -4.43
C PRO A 191 31.65 2.63 -4.35
N LYS A 192 31.01 2.72 -5.51
CA LYS A 192 29.54 2.82 -5.61
C LYS A 192 28.93 1.55 -5.01
N ARG A 193 28.07 1.74 -4.01
CA ARG A 193 27.28 0.69 -3.34
C ARG A 193 26.42 -0.06 -4.37
N VAL A 194 26.89 -1.23 -4.81
CA VAL A 194 26.14 -2.16 -5.66
C VAL A 194 24.96 -2.71 -4.86
N ARG A 195 23.74 -2.48 -5.35
CA ARG A 195 22.53 -3.11 -4.82
C ARG A 195 22.65 -4.62 -5.07
N THR A 196 22.70 -5.40 -4.01
CA THR A 196 22.53 -6.86 -4.10
C THR A 196 21.14 -7.14 -4.62
N ALA A 197 21.04 -7.59 -5.88
CA ALA A 197 19.78 -8.08 -6.43
C ALA A 197 19.34 -9.31 -5.62
N PHE A 198 18.06 -9.37 -5.28
CA PHE A 198 17.43 -10.60 -4.80
C PHE A 198 17.67 -11.69 -5.85
N GLN A 199 18.13 -12.87 -5.40
CA GLN A 199 18.16 -14.06 -6.23
C GLN A 199 16.76 -14.27 -6.82
N THR A 200 16.65 -14.08 -8.13
CA THR A 200 15.50 -14.50 -8.90
C THR A 200 15.70 -15.98 -9.20
N THR A 201 14.73 -16.80 -8.82
CA THR A 201 14.59 -18.16 -9.35
C THR A 201 14.54 -18.08 -10.88
N PRO A 202 15.18 -19.01 -11.60
CA PRO A 202 15.12 -19.01 -13.06
C PRO A 202 13.66 -19.12 -13.53
N PRO A 203 13.26 -18.41 -14.60
CA PRO A 203 11.93 -18.56 -15.16
C PRO A 203 11.77 -19.99 -15.68
N GLN A 204 10.70 -20.67 -15.29
CA GLN A 204 10.30 -21.91 -15.93
C GLN A 204 10.04 -21.63 -17.40
N THR A 205 10.87 -22.19 -18.27
CA THR A 205 10.67 -22.19 -19.71
C THR A 205 9.37 -22.91 -20.01
N LEU A 206 8.36 -22.17 -20.49
CA LEU A 206 7.19 -22.74 -21.13
C LEU A 206 7.66 -23.48 -22.39
N CYS A 207 7.59 -24.81 -22.38
CA CYS A 207 7.74 -25.59 -23.60
C CYS A 207 6.59 -25.22 -24.55
N ARG A 208 6.92 -24.55 -25.66
CA ARG A 208 6.01 -24.45 -26.82
C ARG A 208 5.75 -25.88 -27.30
N ARG A 209 4.47 -26.29 -27.28
CA ARG A 209 4.01 -27.41 -28.07
C ARG A 209 3.28 -26.82 -29.26
N ASP A 210 3.83 -27.02 -30.45
CA ASP A 210 3.13 -26.67 -31.68
C ASP A 210 2.01 -27.70 -31.87
N VAL A 211 0.77 -27.22 -31.98
CA VAL A 211 -0.40 -28.04 -32.28
C VAL A 211 -0.93 -27.58 -33.62
N GLU A 212 -0.95 -28.49 -34.59
CA GLU A 212 -1.46 -28.24 -35.92
C GLU A 212 -2.99 -28.28 -35.88
N ILE A 213 -3.64 -27.17 -36.20
CA ILE A 213 -5.10 -27.05 -36.24
C ILE A 213 -5.54 -27.22 -37.69
N ASN A 214 -6.12 -28.38 -38.01
CA ASN A 214 -6.79 -28.60 -39.28
C ASN A 214 -8.24 -28.17 -39.18
N VAL A 215 -8.62 -27.14 -39.94
CA VAL A 215 -10.00 -26.69 -40.07
C VAL A 215 -10.55 -27.23 -41.39
N GLY A 216 -11.44 -28.21 -41.32
CA GLY A 216 -12.25 -28.67 -42.45
C GLY A 216 -13.56 -27.91 -42.50
N PHE A 217 -14.03 -27.61 -43.71
CA PHE A 217 -15.37 -27.08 -43.95
C PHE A 217 -16.16 -28.12 -44.73
N ASP A 218 -17.31 -28.53 -44.20
CA ASP A 218 -18.39 -29.20 -44.94
C ASP A 218 -19.36 -28.17 -45.52
#